data_AF-A0A2V8MG57-F1
#
_entry.id   AF-A0A2V8MG57-F1
#
_cell.length_a   1.000
_cell.length_b   1.000
_cell.length_c   1.000
_cell.angle_alpha   90.00
_cell.angle_beta   90.00
_cell.angle_gamma   90.00
#
_symmetry.space_group_name_H-M   'P 1'
#
loop_
_entity.id
_entity.type
_entity.pdbx_description
1 polymer ?
#
loop_
_entity_poly.entity_id
_entity_poly.type
_entity_poly.pdbx_seq_one_letter_code
_entity_poly.pdbx_strand_id
1 'polypeptide(L)'
;MAKDPALQAHLEWIGYVQPVGLVVSAPALLTAQAQVNRNIAPDHQKFLACLPRGKNDELIPQISDFAAFAQNVLGWEPADLDHDVAALEIPLPEYHESLRPTCAVPRFQPKDGETRWLMLVQALPSGTNLDRPLTGGDRKWQASPQAKFERLLRETEV
;
A
#
# COMPACT_ATOMS: atom_id res chain seq x y z
N MET A 1 -11.89 -39.95 -1.07
CA MET A 1 -12.59 -39.26 0.04
C MET A 1 -12.70 -37.79 -0.33
N ALA A 2 -13.92 -37.24 -0.39
CA ALA A 2 -14.09 -35.80 -0.55
C ALA A 2 -13.54 -35.10 0.70
N LYS A 3 -12.61 -34.15 0.52
CA LYS A 3 -12.12 -33.33 1.63
C LYS A 3 -13.25 -32.39 2.07
N ASP A 4 -13.38 -32.15 3.37
CA ASP A 4 -14.33 -31.17 3.92
C ASP A 4 -14.04 -29.78 3.30
N PRO A 5 -14.99 -29.20 2.53
CA PRO A 5 -14.79 -27.91 1.87
C PRO A 5 -14.47 -26.77 2.83
N ALA A 6 -15.00 -26.79 4.06
CA ALA A 6 -14.73 -25.75 5.05
C ALA A 6 -13.29 -25.85 5.56
N LEU A 7 -12.83 -27.07 5.85
CA LEU A 7 -11.44 -27.32 6.23
C LEU A 7 -10.45 -26.86 5.15
N GLN A 8 -10.73 -27.13 3.88
CA GLN A 8 -9.88 -26.67 2.77
C GLN A 8 -9.84 -25.15 2.67
N ALA A 9 -10.99 -24.48 2.82
CA ALA A 9 -11.07 -23.03 2.78
C ALA A 9 -10.21 -22.36 3.86
N HIS A 10 -10.21 -22.91 5.07
CA HIS A 10 -9.37 -22.40 6.16
C HIS A 10 -7.89 -22.65 5.94
N LEU A 11 -7.51 -23.81 5.41
CA LEU A 11 -6.11 -24.10 5.08
C LEU A 11 -5.57 -23.16 4.00
N GLU A 12 -6.35 -22.90 2.96
CA GLU A 12 -6.01 -21.92 1.92
C GLU A 12 -5.87 -20.52 2.51
N TRP A 13 -6.85 -20.07 3.30
CA TRP A 13 -6.81 -18.76 3.96
C TRP A 13 -5.60 -18.58 4.87
N ILE A 14 -5.27 -19.58 5.72
CA ILE A 14 -4.07 -19.56 6.57
C ILE A 14 -2.80 -19.47 5.72
N GLY A 15 -2.77 -20.18 4.58
CA GLY A 15 -1.66 -20.13 3.63
C GLY A 15 -1.43 -18.74 3.03
N TYR A 16 -2.50 -17.95 2.83
CA TYR A 16 -2.40 -16.56 2.36
C TYR A 16 -1.89 -15.59 3.43
N VAL A 17 -2.29 -15.79 4.69
CA VAL A 17 -1.96 -14.86 5.79
C VAL A 17 -0.48 -14.97 6.21
N GLN A 18 0.16 -16.13 6.00
CA GLN A 18 1.54 -16.41 6.44
C GLN A 18 1.87 -15.84 7.84
N PRO A 19 1.07 -16.16 8.86
CA PRO A 19 1.13 -15.46 10.14
C PRO A 19 2.48 -15.67 10.84
N VAL A 20 3.05 -14.59 11.37
CA VAL A 20 4.23 -14.61 12.24
C VAL A 20 3.75 -14.43 13.69
N GLY A 21 4.12 -15.35 14.59
CA GLY A 21 3.71 -15.29 16.01
C GLY A 21 2.56 -16.24 16.36
N LEU A 22 1.51 -15.75 17.02
CA LEU A 22 0.37 -16.58 17.45
C LEU A 22 -0.39 -17.11 16.22
N VAL A 23 -0.36 -18.43 16.02
CA VAL A 23 -0.99 -19.08 14.86
C VAL A 23 -2.35 -19.64 15.26
N VAL A 24 -3.35 -19.46 14.39
CA VAL A 24 -4.65 -20.12 14.48
C VAL A 24 -4.67 -21.39 13.61
N SER A 25 -5.21 -22.48 14.15
CA SER A 25 -5.33 -23.74 13.41
C SER A 25 -6.69 -23.84 12.69
N ALA A 26 -6.73 -24.49 11.52
CA ALA A 26 -7.98 -24.73 10.80
C ALA A 26 -9.04 -25.46 11.67
N PRO A 27 -8.70 -26.47 12.51
CA PRO A 27 -9.66 -27.05 13.45
C PRO A 27 -10.23 -26.05 14.46
N ALA A 28 -9.42 -25.12 14.99
CA ALA A 28 -9.90 -24.11 15.92
C ALA A 28 -10.91 -23.16 15.27
N LEU A 29 -10.69 -22.79 13.99
CA LEU A 29 -11.63 -21.99 13.21
C LEU A 29 -12.96 -22.73 12.99
N LEU A 30 -12.90 -24.03 12.67
CA LEU A 30 -14.10 -24.87 12.53
C LEU A 30 -14.88 -24.99 13.84
N THR A 31 -14.19 -25.20 14.98
CA THR A 31 -14.83 -25.24 16.30
C THR A 31 -15.48 -23.91 16.67
N ALA A 32 -14.85 -22.79 16.29
CA ALA A 32 -15.41 -21.45 16.47
C ALA A 32 -16.56 -21.13 15.49
N GLN A 33 -16.92 -22.06 14.59
CA GLN A 33 -17.88 -21.86 13.50
C GLN A 33 -17.54 -20.64 12.62
N ALA A 34 -16.26 -20.31 12.53
CA ALA A 34 -15.79 -19.21 11.70
C ALA A 34 -16.02 -19.55 10.23
N GLN A 35 -16.55 -18.60 9.46
CA GLN A 35 -16.74 -18.76 8.02
C GLN A 35 -15.81 -17.82 7.27
N VAL A 36 -15.12 -18.35 6.26
CA VAL A 36 -14.36 -17.52 5.32
C VAL A 36 -15.35 -16.70 4.50
N ASN A 37 -15.28 -15.38 4.58
CA ASN A 37 -16.10 -14.53 3.75
C ASN A 37 -15.70 -14.70 2.28
N ARG A 38 -16.57 -15.32 1.50
CA ARG A 38 -16.42 -15.47 0.04
C ARG A 38 -17.20 -14.43 -0.74
N ASN A 39 -17.99 -13.61 -0.06
CA ASN A 39 -18.76 -12.54 -0.68
C ASN A 39 -17.85 -11.32 -0.92
N ILE A 40 -17.12 -11.37 -2.03
CA ILE A 40 -16.25 -10.28 -2.48
C ILE A 40 -17.00 -9.17 -3.22
N ALA A 41 -18.29 -9.36 -3.51
CA ALA A 41 -19.06 -8.42 -4.33
C ALA A 41 -19.12 -7.01 -3.73
N PRO A 42 -19.33 -6.81 -2.41
CA PRO A 42 -19.34 -5.48 -1.82
C PRO A 42 -17.98 -4.77 -1.94
N ASP A 43 -16.88 -5.49 -1.67
CA ASP A 43 -15.54 -4.89 -1.72
C ASP A 43 -15.11 -4.60 -3.16
N HIS A 44 -15.48 -5.47 -4.10
CA HIS A 44 -15.31 -5.21 -5.53
C HIS A 44 -16.10 -3.97 -5.96
N GLN A 45 -17.34 -3.79 -5.51
CA GLN A 45 -18.12 -2.58 -5.81
C GLN A 45 -17.47 -1.31 -5.27
N LYS A 46 -16.97 -1.33 -4.02
CA LYS A 46 -16.22 -0.21 -3.44
C LYS A 46 -14.96 0.11 -4.24
N PHE A 47 -14.23 -0.93 -4.67
CA PHE A 47 -13.06 -0.78 -5.53
C PHE A 47 -13.40 -0.11 -6.87
N LEU A 48 -14.42 -0.60 -7.57
CA LEU A 48 -14.85 -0.01 -8.84
C LEU A 48 -15.33 1.43 -8.68
N ALA A 49 -15.93 1.79 -7.54
CA ALA A 49 -16.33 3.15 -7.24
C ALA A 49 -15.14 4.12 -7.03
N CYS A 50 -13.95 3.61 -6.73
CA CYS A 50 -12.72 4.39 -6.61
C CYS A 50 -12.02 4.63 -7.96
N LEU A 51 -12.43 3.94 -9.03
CA LEU A 51 -11.84 4.09 -10.35
C LEU A 51 -12.46 5.27 -11.11
N PRO A 52 -11.65 6.11 -11.78
CA PRO A 52 -12.16 7.19 -12.59
C PRO A 52 -12.88 6.65 -13.82
N ARG A 53 -13.87 7.41 -14.30
CA ARG A 53 -14.63 7.10 -15.52
C ARG A 53 -14.23 8.00 -16.67
N GLY A 54 -14.07 7.40 -17.84
CA GLY A 54 -13.79 8.10 -19.09
C GLY A 54 -15.03 8.82 -19.66
N LYS A 55 -14.86 9.43 -20.83
CA LYS A 55 -15.93 10.19 -21.50
C LYS A 55 -17.14 9.33 -21.88
N ASN A 56 -16.92 8.03 -22.10
CA ASN A 56 -17.95 7.06 -22.47
C ASN A 56 -18.46 6.24 -21.28
N ASP A 57 -18.27 6.71 -20.05
CA ASP A 57 -18.60 5.99 -18.80
C ASP A 57 -17.82 4.68 -18.59
N GLU A 58 -16.75 4.47 -19.36
CA GLU A 58 -15.84 3.33 -19.22
C GLU A 58 -14.91 3.50 -18.01
N LEU A 59 -14.68 2.43 -17.25
CA LEU A 59 -13.76 2.44 -16.14
C LEU A 59 -12.32 2.52 -16.64
N ILE A 60 -11.56 3.47 -16.11
CA ILE A 60 -10.13 3.59 -16.38
C ILE A 60 -9.39 2.84 -15.26
N PRO A 61 -8.50 1.87 -15.59
CA PRO A 61 -7.80 1.05 -14.61
C PRO A 61 -6.66 1.83 -13.95
N GLN A 62 -7.00 2.85 -13.18
CA GLN A 62 -6.08 3.73 -12.47
C GLN A 62 -6.66 4.13 -11.12
N ILE A 63 -5.82 4.18 -10.09
CA ILE A 63 -6.16 4.85 -8.83
C ILE A 63 -5.71 6.31 -8.92
N SER A 64 -6.67 7.24 -9.06
CA SER A 64 -6.38 8.68 -9.12
C SER A 64 -6.23 9.31 -7.74
N ASP A 65 -6.87 8.73 -6.73
CA ASP A 65 -6.82 9.18 -5.34
C ASP A 65 -6.50 7.98 -4.44
N PHE A 66 -5.24 7.93 -3.98
CA PHE A 66 -4.77 6.85 -3.12
C PHE A 66 -5.43 6.89 -1.73
N ALA A 67 -5.68 8.09 -1.18
CA ALA A 67 -6.28 8.22 0.15
C ALA A 67 -7.72 7.71 0.15
N ALA A 68 -8.50 8.07 -0.87
CA ALA A 68 -9.86 7.54 -1.05
C ALA A 68 -9.86 6.02 -1.24
N PHE A 69 -8.92 5.47 -2.01
CA PHE A 69 -8.77 4.03 -2.17
C PHE A 69 -8.44 3.33 -0.84
N ALA A 70 -7.46 3.85 -0.09
CA ALA A 70 -7.05 3.29 1.19
C ALA A 70 -8.21 3.27 2.20
N GLN A 71 -8.96 4.37 2.32
CA GLN A 71 -10.10 4.45 3.24
C GLN A 71 -11.27 3.59 2.81
N ASN A 72 -11.71 3.70 1.55
CA ASN A 72 -12.93 3.05 1.10
C ASN A 72 -12.77 1.55 0.81
N VAL A 73 -11.57 1.11 0.41
CA VAL A 73 -11.32 -0.28 0.00
C VAL A 73 -10.51 -1.04 1.04
N LEU A 74 -9.44 -0.44 1.57
CA LEU A 74 -8.57 -1.09 2.56
C LEU A 74 -9.04 -0.89 4.00
N GLY A 75 -10.03 -0.01 4.22
CA GLY A 75 -10.60 0.26 5.54
C GLY A 75 -9.68 1.07 6.45
N TRP A 76 -8.74 1.83 5.89
CA TRP A 76 -7.86 2.70 6.66
C TRP A 76 -8.65 3.89 7.23
N GLU A 77 -8.24 4.38 8.38
CA GLU A 77 -8.75 5.62 8.95
C GLU A 77 -8.03 6.82 8.32
N PRO A 78 -8.65 8.02 8.30
CA PRO A 78 -7.98 9.22 7.83
C PRO A 78 -6.66 9.52 8.56
N ALA A 79 -6.55 9.12 9.84
CA ALA A 79 -5.36 9.29 10.66
C ALA A 79 -4.21 8.32 10.32
N ASP A 80 -4.49 7.24 9.57
CA ASP A 80 -3.47 6.29 9.11
C ASP A 80 -2.60 6.88 8.00
N LEU A 81 -2.99 8.01 7.39
CA LEU A 81 -2.24 8.70 6.34
C LEU A 81 -1.89 10.13 6.75
N ASP A 82 -0.61 10.36 7.03
CA ASP A 82 -0.07 11.70 7.27
C ASP A 82 0.47 12.30 5.96
N HIS A 83 0.06 13.52 5.67
CA HIS A 83 0.53 14.29 4.50
C HIS A 83 1.58 15.34 4.90
N ASP A 84 1.78 15.58 6.21
CA ASP A 84 2.87 16.41 6.71
C ASP A 84 4.17 15.59 6.77
N VAL A 85 4.79 15.47 5.59
CA VAL A 85 6.01 14.68 5.35
C VAL A 85 7.24 15.56 5.17
N ALA A 86 7.20 16.83 5.60
CA ALA A 86 8.33 17.76 5.43
C ALA A 86 9.60 17.24 6.13
N ALA A 87 9.46 16.55 7.26
CA ALA A 87 10.56 15.92 7.98
C ALA A 87 11.21 14.74 7.23
N LEU A 88 10.57 14.23 6.17
CA LEU A 88 11.05 13.12 5.34
C LEU A 88 11.65 13.62 4.02
N GLU A 89 11.79 14.94 3.84
CA GLU A 89 12.39 15.50 2.63
C GLU A 89 13.93 15.39 2.67
N ILE A 90 14.49 14.74 1.65
CA ILE A 90 15.93 14.57 1.48
C ILE A 90 16.42 15.46 0.34
N PRO A 91 17.10 16.59 0.63
CA PRO A 91 17.67 17.42 -0.40
C PRO A 91 18.85 16.71 -1.07
N LEU A 92 18.94 16.83 -2.38
CA LEU A 92 20.06 16.37 -3.21
C LEU A 92 20.68 17.58 -3.91
N PRO A 93 21.57 18.33 -3.22
CA PRO A 93 22.15 19.57 -3.75
C PRO A 93 22.87 19.36 -5.10
N GLU A 94 23.49 18.19 -5.30
CA GLU A 94 24.24 17.84 -6.51
C GLU A 94 23.34 17.76 -7.75
N TYR A 95 22.07 17.45 -7.54
CA TYR A 95 21.07 17.29 -8.59
C TYR A 95 20.02 18.40 -8.59
N HIS A 96 20.17 19.41 -7.74
CA HIS A 96 19.21 20.50 -7.55
C HIS A 96 17.75 20.01 -7.41
N GLU A 97 17.57 18.89 -6.70
CA GLU A 97 16.28 18.21 -6.52
C GLU A 97 16.18 17.78 -5.06
N SER A 98 14.96 17.55 -4.57
CA SER A 98 14.72 16.89 -3.29
C SER A 98 13.82 15.68 -3.48
N LEU A 99 14.06 14.65 -2.69
CA LEU A 99 13.22 13.46 -2.63
C LEU A 99 12.26 13.62 -1.46
N ARG A 100 10.96 13.42 -1.72
CA ARG A 100 9.91 13.45 -0.69
C ARG A 100 8.81 12.48 -1.05
N PRO A 101 8.21 11.77 -0.07
CA PRO A 101 7.05 10.94 -0.33
C PRO A 101 5.80 11.81 -0.60
N THR A 102 4.71 11.19 -1.04
CA THR A 102 3.40 11.85 -1.14
C THR A 102 2.71 11.92 0.22
N CYS A 103 2.78 10.82 0.97
CA CYS A 103 2.28 10.69 2.33
C CYS A 103 3.04 9.57 3.06
N ALA A 104 2.84 9.46 4.36
CA ALA A 104 3.47 8.44 5.20
C ALA A 104 2.44 7.86 6.17
N VAL A 105 2.65 6.60 6.54
CA VAL A 105 1.86 5.91 7.56
C VAL A 105 2.61 6.00 8.89
N PRO A 106 2.04 6.64 9.93
CA PRO A 106 2.66 6.66 11.24
C PRO A 106 2.62 5.27 11.89
N ARG A 107 3.64 4.95 12.68
CA ARG A 107 3.65 3.73 13.50
C ARG A 107 2.63 3.88 14.62
N PHE A 108 1.88 2.81 14.90
CA PHE A 108 0.99 2.76 16.04
C PHE A 108 1.82 2.68 17.33
N GLN A 109 1.80 3.76 18.12
CA GLN A 109 2.51 3.87 19.41
C GLN A 109 4.03 3.54 19.30
N PRO A 110 4.83 4.41 18.64
CA PRO A 110 6.26 4.18 18.54
C PRO A 110 6.91 4.21 19.93
N LYS A 111 7.91 3.35 20.16
CA LYS A 111 8.72 3.41 21.38
C LYS A 111 9.71 4.57 21.30
N ASP A 112 10.17 5.03 22.46
CA ASP A 112 11.22 6.05 22.52
C ASP A 112 12.47 5.59 21.75
N GLY A 113 12.85 6.39 20.75
CA GLY A 113 14.01 6.12 19.88
C GLY A 113 13.70 5.31 18.61
N GLU A 114 12.47 4.84 18.40
CA GLU A 114 12.06 4.23 17.13
C GLU A 114 11.58 5.30 16.12
N THR A 115 11.77 5.03 14.82
CA THR A 115 11.23 5.86 13.75
C THR A 115 9.72 6.02 13.91
N ARG A 116 9.23 7.28 13.81
CA ARG A 116 7.79 7.63 13.87
C ARG A 116 6.97 6.95 12.78
N TRP A 117 7.61 6.65 11.64
CA TRP A 117 6.96 6.20 10.42
C TRP A 117 7.06 4.68 10.26
N LEU A 118 5.99 4.08 9.77
CA LEU A 118 5.89 2.66 9.44
C LEU A 118 6.12 2.41 7.95
N MET A 119 5.60 3.30 7.10
CA MET A 119 5.62 3.13 5.64
C MET A 119 5.62 4.49 4.97
N LEU A 120 6.33 4.61 3.86
CA LEU A 120 6.22 5.75 2.95
C LEU A 120 5.36 5.38 1.75
N VAL A 121 4.59 6.33 1.25
CA VAL A 121 3.77 6.15 0.04
C VAL A 121 4.14 7.23 -0.97
N GLN A 122 4.46 6.80 -2.19
CA GLN A 122 4.71 7.67 -3.33
C GLN A 122 3.64 7.47 -4.38
N ALA A 123 2.80 8.47 -4.58
CA ALA A 123 1.90 8.53 -5.73
C ALA A 123 2.66 9.12 -6.93
N LEU A 124 2.50 8.47 -8.09
CA LEU A 124 3.10 8.88 -9.36
C LEU A 124 2.01 9.01 -10.43
N PRO A 125 2.23 9.79 -11.49
CA PRO A 125 1.30 9.85 -12.61
C PRO A 125 1.03 8.47 -13.21
N SER A 126 -0.19 8.27 -13.72
CA SER A 126 -0.58 7.04 -14.40
C SER A 126 0.38 6.66 -15.53
N GLY A 127 0.65 5.38 -15.67
CA GLY A 127 1.54 4.87 -16.73
C GLY A 127 3.02 5.21 -16.55
N THR A 128 3.42 5.80 -15.41
CA THR A 128 4.84 6.00 -15.09
C THR A 128 5.54 4.63 -15.01
N ASN A 129 6.60 4.46 -15.80
CA ASN A 129 7.42 3.25 -15.72
C ASN A 129 8.37 3.36 -14.53
N LEU A 130 8.26 2.43 -13.57
CA LEU A 130 9.00 2.47 -12.31
C LEU A 130 10.49 2.14 -12.46
N ASP A 131 10.87 1.44 -13.54
CA ASP A 131 12.22 0.96 -13.80
C ASP A 131 13.01 1.90 -14.72
N ARG A 132 12.33 2.75 -15.49
CA ARG A 132 12.97 3.67 -16.44
C ARG A 132 13.35 4.97 -15.75
N PRO A 133 14.55 5.51 -16.03
CA PRO A 133 14.92 6.83 -15.57
C PRO A 133 13.89 7.88 -15.98
N LEU A 134 13.52 8.74 -15.02
CA LEU A 134 12.71 9.91 -15.34
C LEU A 134 13.55 10.86 -16.20
N THR A 135 13.06 11.20 -17.39
CA THR A 135 13.64 12.23 -18.25
C THR A 135 13.31 13.61 -17.67
N GLY A 136 13.91 13.94 -16.52
CA GLY A 136 14.00 15.30 -16.02
C GLY A 136 15.08 16.08 -16.77
N GLY A 137 14.94 17.40 -16.88
CA GLY A 137 15.94 18.25 -17.53
C GLY A 137 17.36 18.01 -16.99
N ASP A 138 18.37 18.31 -17.81
CA ASP A 138 19.77 17.84 -17.71
C ASP A 138 20.47 17.87 -16.33
N ARG A 139 19.94 18.64 -15.37
CA ARG A 139 20.48 18.78 -14.02
C ARG A 139 19.82 17.88 -12.97
N LYS A 140 18.65 17.31 -13.23
CA LYS A 140 17.93 16.44 -12.29
C LYS A 140 18.56 15.05 -12.24
N TRP A 141 18.37 14.35 -11.12
CA TRP A 141 18.90 13.00 -10.98
C TRP A 141 18.19 12.05 -11.96
N GLN A 142 18.95 11.52 -12.92
CA GLN A 142 18.47 10.57 -13.92
C GLN A 142 18.41 9.15 -13.35
N ALA A 143 17.52 8.95 -12.40
CA ALA A 143 17.22 7.66 -11.79
C ALA A 143 15.76 7.27 -12.01
N SER A 144 15.49 5.98 -11.96
CA SER A 144 14.12 5.46 -12.03
C SER A 144 13.33 5.87 -10.78
N PRO A 145 11.98 5.96 -10.86
CA PRO A 145 11.16 6.21 -9.68
C PRO A 145 11.46 5.25 -8.53
N GLN A 146 11.69 3.96 -8.84
CA GLN A 146 12.09 2.97 -7.85
C GLN A 146 13.42 3.34 -7.18
N ALA A 147 14.48 3.63 -7.94
CA ALA A 147 15.78 3.96 -7.38
C ALA A 147 15.75 5.25 -6.54
N LYS A 148 14.94 6.24 -6.95
CA LYS A 148 14.69 7.45 -6.16
C LYS A 148 14.00 7.11 -4.83
N PHE A 149 12.97 6.28 -4.87
CA PHE A 149 12.22 5.88 -3.69
C PHE A 149 13.02 5.00 -2.73
N GLU A 150 13.85 4.07 -3.25
CA GLU A 150 14.77 3.28 -2.43
C GLU A 150 15.80 4.15 -1.71
N ARG A 151 16.32 5.19 -2.37
CA ARG A 151 17.21 6.16 -1.72
C ARG A 151 16.48 6.91 -0.61
N LEU A 152 15.26 7.37 -0.87
CA LEU A 152 14.43 8.02 0.12
C LEU A 152 14.27 7.13 1.37
N LEU A 153 13.85 5.87 1.19
CA LEU A 153 13.67 4.92 2.30
C LEU A 153 14.94 4.74 3.14
N ARG A 154 16.10 4.57 2.48
CA ARG A 154 17.40 4.41 3.17
C ARG A 154 17.78 5.62 4.00
N GLU A 155 17.59 6.82 3.47
CA GLU A 155 17.97 8.07 4.14
C GLU A 155 16.99 8.45 5.26
N THR A 156 15.73 8.03 5.16
CA THR A 156 14.71 8.26 6.19
C THR A 156 14.63 7.16 7.25
N GLU A 157 15.37 6.05 7.06
CA GLU A 157 15.37 4.88 7.94
C GLU A 157 13.96 4.32 8.23
N VAL A 158 13.14 4.20 7.17
CA VAL A 158 11.78 3.62 7.19
C VAL A 158 11.77 2.26 6.51
#